data_AF-A0A6A7K4B9-F1
#
_entry.id   AF-A0A6A7K4B9-F1
#
_cell.length_a   1.000
_cell.length_b   1.000
_cell.length_c   1.000
_cell.angle_alpha   90.00
_cell.angle_beta   90.00
_cell.angle_gamma   90.00
#
_symmetry.space_group_name_H-M   'P 1'
#
loop_
_entity.id
_entity.type
_entity.pdbx_description
1 polymer ?
#
loop_
_entity_poly.entity_id
_entity_poly.type
_entity_poly.pdbx_seq_one_letter_code
_entity_poly.pdbx_strand_id
1 'polypeptide(L)'
;MDRIILGYSQYLDDLANMIKNMISYLLNMIMKTLTEISIVLTIPAIIFGFWGINVHVPFEKSSYGVSAVLLISVILSLICWFLMRRKTYL
;
A
#
# COMPACT_ATOMS: atom_id res chain seq x y z
N MET A 1 -45.08 27.15 5.73
CA MET A 1 -43.65 27.50 5.73
C MET A 1 -42.78 26.29 6.10
N ASP A 2 -43.25 25.39 6.95
CA ASP A 2 -42.47 24.26 7.48
C ASP A 2 -42.05 23.22 6.42
N ARG A 3 -42.89 22.98 5.41
CA ARG A 3 -42.57 22.05 4.31
C ARG A 3 -41.40 22.49 3.43
N ILE A 4 -41.22 23.80 3.28
CA ILE A 4 -40.14 24.36 2.46
C ILE A 4 -38.82 24.21 3.22
N ILE A 5 -38.83 24.49 4.53
CA ILE A 5 -37.68 24.30 5.43
C ILE A 5 -37.28 22.82 5.49
N LEU A 6 -38.25 21.90 5.58
CA LEU A 6 -38.00 20.46 5.51
C LEU A 6 -37.38 20.04 4.17
N GLY A 7 -37.82 20.64 3.06
CA GLY A 7 -37.19 20.41 1.76
C GLY A 7 -35.73 20.87 1.76
N TYR A 8 -35.44 22.08 2.23
CA TYR A 8 -34.06 22.59 2.34
C TYR A 8 -33.18 21.72 3.25
N SER A 9 -33.69 21.27 4.40
CA SER A 9 -32.92 20.38 5.29
C SER A 9 -32.62 19.04 4.63
N GLN A 10 -33.58 18.47 3.90
CA GLN A 10 -33.36 17.23 3.14
C GLN A 10 -32.28 17.39 2.07
N TYR A 11 -32.32 18.48 1.29
CA TYR A 11 -31.28 18.76 0.29
C TYR A 11 -29.89 18.93 0.94
N LEU A 12 -29.82 19.62 2.09
CA LEU A 12 -28.57 19.79 2.82
C LEU A 12 -28.05 18.47 3.40
N ASP A 13 -28.94 17.62 3.90
CA ASP A 13 -28.59 16.29 4.41
C ASP A 13 -28.10 15.38 3.27
N ASP A 14 -28.73 15.42 2.11
CA ASP A 14 -28.31 14.67 0.92
C ASP A 14 -26.94 15.12 0.42
N LEU A 15 -26.68 16.44 0.38
CA LEU A 15 -25.37 16.99 0.08
C LEU A 15 -24.32 16.57 1.11
N ALA A 16 -24.65 16.61 2.40
CA ALA A 16 -23.77 16.18 3.47
C ALA A 16 -23.44 14.68 3.35
N ASN A 17 -24.43 13.85 3.01
CA ASN A 17 -24.24 12.41 2.77
C ASN A 17 -23.36 12.16 1.55
N MET A 18 -23.55 12.92 0.46
CA MET A 18 -22.70 12.84 -0.72
C MET A 18 -21.24 13.20 -0.41
N ILE A 19 -21.00 14.28 0.36
CA ILE A 19 -19.65 14.69 0.78
C ILE A 19 -19.01 13.60 1.65
N LYS A 20 -19.74 13.04 2.63
CA LYS A 20 -19.25 11.93 3.46
C LYS A 20 -18.86 10.71 2.65
N ASN A 21 -19.65 10.36 1.64
CA ASN A 21 -19.35 9.25 0.74
C ASN A 21 -18.10 9.53 -0.09
N MET A 22 -17.93 10.76 -0.59
CA MET A 22 -16.72 11.17 -1.31
C MET A 22 -15.46 11.08 -0.43
N ILE A 23 -15.54 11.56 0.82
CA ILE A 23 -14.43 11.48 1.78
C ILE A 23 -14.08 10.01 2.06
N SER A 24 -15.09 9.17 2.32
CA SER A 24 -14.90 7.74 2.56
C SER A 24 -14.25 7.04 1.37
N TYR A 25 -14.64 7.41 0.14
CA TYR A 25 -14.04 6.90 -1.09
C TYR A 25 -12.57 7.28 -1.21
N LEU A 26 -12.23 8.55 -0.97
CA LEU A 26 -10.84 9.03 -0.99
C LEU A 26 -9.98 8.32 0.06
N LEU A 27 -10.51 8.17 1.27
CA LEU A 27 -9.80 7.54 2.38
C LEU A 27 -9.55 6.06 2.07
N ASN A 28 -10.54 5.35 1.53
CA ASN A 28 -10.38 3.97 1.09
C ASN A 28 -9.33 3.84 -0.04
N MET A 29 -9.34 4.78 -0.99
CA MET A 29 -8.33 4.82 -2.05
C MET A 29 -6.92 5.05 -1.49
N ILE A 30 -6.74 6.04 -0.60
CA ILE A 30 -5.45 6.35 0.03
C ILE A 30 -4.94 5.14 0.82
N MET A 31 -5.79 4.52 1.65
CA MET A 31 -5.39 3.36 2.44
C MET A 31 -4.92 2.20 1.57
N LYS A 32 -5.64 1.92 0.47
CA LYS A 32 -5.22 0.91 -0.51
C LYS A 32 -3.85 1.22 -1.11
N THR A 33 -3.64 2.46 -1.57
CA THR A 33 -2.33 2.86 -2.13
C THR A 33 -1.20 2.79 -1.10
N LEU A 34 -1.48 3.16 0.16
CA LEU A 34 -0.48 3.12 1.21
C LEU A 34 -0.11 1.69 1.61
N THR A 35 -1.10 0.79 1.72
CA THR A 35 -0.88 -0.63 1.99
C THR A 35 -0.10 -1.30 0.85
N GLU A 36 -0.45 -0.96 -0.40
CA GLU A 36 0.26 -1.40 -1.60
C GLU A 36 1.76 -1.07 -1.53
N ILE A 37 2.08 0.20 -1.27
CA ILE A 37 3.46 0.70 -1.15
C ILE A 37 4.17 0.05 0.04
N SER A 38 3.49 -0.07 1.19
CA SER A 38 4.05 -0.66 2.40
C SER A 38 4.51 -2.10 2.14
N ILE A 39 3.67 -2.96 1.55
CA ILE A 39 4.01 -4.36 1.27
C ILE A 39 5.26 -4.48 0.38
N VAL A 40 5.34 -3.65 -0.66
CA VAL A 40 6.50 -3.65 -1.57
C VAL A 40 7.79 -3.23 -0.86
N LEU A 41 7.71 -2.29 0.08
CA LEU A 41 8.87 -1.83 0.86
C LEU A 41 9.30 -2.80 1.96
N THR A 42 8.38 -3.58 2.54
CA THR A 42 8.71 -4.50 3.64
C THR A 42 9.68 -5.60 3.20
N ILE A 43 9.55 -6.11 1.97
CA ILE A 43 10.38 -7.21 1.44
C ILE A 43 11.87 -6.85 1.41
N PRO A 44 12.31 -5.76 0.73
CA PRO A 44 13.71 -5.37 0.75
C PRO A 44 14.15 -4.93 2.15
N ALA A 45 13.29 -4.27 2.94
CA ALA A 45 13.63 -3.86 4.30
C ALA A 45 13.98 -5.05 5.21
N ILE A 46 13.24 -6.17 5.09
CA ILE A 46 13.54 -7.41 5.83
C ILE A 46 14.87 -8.01 5.38
N ILE A 47 15.11 -8.08 4.05
CA ILE A 47 16.35 -8.65 3.49
C ILE A 47 17.57 -7.85 3.95
N PHE A 48 17.51 -6.52 3.87
CA PHE A 48 18.56 -5.63 4.38
C PHE A 48 18.66 -5.67 5.90
N GLY A 49 17.54 -5.80 6.62
CA GLY A 49 17.52 -5.94 8.08
C GLY A 49 18.29 -7.19 8.53
N PHE A 50 18.11 -8.33 7.86
CA PHE A 50 18.88 -9.54 8.16
C PHE A 50 20.37 -9.42 7.79
N TRP A 51 20.72 -8.67 6.74
CA TRP A 51 22.11 -8.41 6.32
C TRP A 51 22.82 -7.32 7.13
N GLY A 52 22.07 -6.41 7.76
CA GLY A 52 22.59 -5.31 8.58
C GLY A 52 22.86 -5.69 10.04
N ILE A 53 22.40 -6.87 10.47
CA ILE A 53 22.77 -7.45 11.76
C ILE A 53 24.11 -8.17 11.56
N ASN A 54 25.10 -7.91 12.43
CA ASN A 54 26.44 -8.52 12.42
C ASN A 54 26.38 -10.02 12.79
N VAL A 55 25.67 -10.78 11.96
CA VAL A 55 25.50 -12.23 12.02
C VAL A 55 26.15 -12.77 10.76
N HIS A 56 27.02 -13.77 10.93
CA HIS A 56 27.72 -14.41 9.83
C HIS A 56 26.71 -15.05 8.88
N VAL A 57 26.38 -14.35 7.80
CA VAL A 57 25.50 -14.85 6.76
C VAL A 57 26.25 -15.91 5.94
N PRO A 58 25.60 -16.99 5.46
CA PRO A 58 26.24 -18.07 4.70
C PRO A 58 26.73 -17.67 3.29
N PHE A 59 27.05 -16.39 3.07
CA PHE A 59 27.58 -15.79 1.84
C PHE A 59 28.68 -14.74 2.06
N GLU A 60 29.22 -14.56 3.27
CA GLU A 60 30.29 -13.56 3.56
C GLU A 60 31.57 -13.77 2.73
N LYS A 61 31.89 -15.01 2.33
CA LYS A 61 33.17 -15.33 1.66
C LYS A 61 33.20 -15.09 0.15
N SER A 62 32.07 -14.81 -0.50
CA SER A 62 32.03 -14.60 -1.95
C SER A 62 31.43 -13.25 -2.28
N SER A 63 32.19 -12.42 -3.00
CA SER A 63 31.80 -11.08 -3.48
C SER A 63 30.48 -11.05 -4.28
N TYR A 64 29.97 -12.23 -4.68
CA TYR A 64 28.75 -12.40 -5.46
C TYR A 64 27.48 -12.65 -4.61
N GLY A 65 27.62 -12.87 -3.29
CA GLY A 65 26.48 -13.10 -2.39
C GLY A 65 25.54 -11.91 -2.27
N VAL A 66 26.11 -10.70 -2.17
CA VAL A 66 25.37 -9.43 -2.13
C VAL A 66 24.60 -9.23 -3.45
N SER A 67 25.25 -9.46 -4.59
CA SER A 67 24.63 -9.29 -5.90
C SER A 67 23.51 -10.30 -6.15
N ALA A 68 23.65 -11.54 -5.70
CA ALA A 68 22.61 -12.57 -5.85
C ALA A 68 21.36 -12.26 -5.00
N VAL A 69 21.56 -11.79 -3.76
CA VAL A 69 20.47 -11.37 -2.86
C VAL A 69 19.77 -10.11 -3.38
N LEU A 70 20.53 -9.15 -3.93
CA LEU A 70 19.97 -7.98 -4.62
C LEU A 70 19.11 -8.40 -5.82
N LEU A 71 19.61 -9.31 -6.67
CA LEU A 71 18.89 -9.77 -7.85
C LEU A 71 17.60 -10.50 -7.48
N ILE A 72 17.65 -11.34 -6.44
CA ILE A 72 16.46 -12.04 -5.89
C ILE A 72 15.48 -11.05 -5.27
N SER A 73 15.95 -10.03 -4.54
CA SER A 73 15.10 -8.98 -3.96
C SER A 73 14.39 -8.16 -5.05
N VAL A 74 15.10 -7.81 -6.13
CA VAL A 74 14.53 -7.12 -7.29
C VAL A 74 13.52 -8.00 -8.02
N ILE A 75 13.80 -9.29 -8.21
CA ILE A 75 12.87 -10.24 -8.82
C ILE A 75 11.62 -10.41 -7.94
N LEU A 76 11.77 -10.56 -6.62
CA LEU A 76 10.63 -10.65 -5.69
C LEU A 76 9.80 -9.37 -5.69
N SER A 77 10.44 -8.21 -5.71
CA SER A 77 9.76 -6.91 -5.80
C SER A 77 8.99 -6.77 -7.11
N LEU A 78 9.58 -7.18 -8.25
CA LEU A 78 8.90 -7.21 -9.54
C LEU A 78 7.74 -8.22 -9.58
N ILE A 79 7.90 -9.38 -8.94
CA ILE A 79 6.84 -10.39 -8.82
C ILE A 79 5.71 -9.88 -7.94
N CYS A 80 6.00 -9.24 -6.81
CA CYS A 80 5.01 -8.62 -5.94
C CYS A 80 4.29 -7.48 -6.66
N TRP A 81 5.01 -6.59 -7.35
CA TRP A 81 4.43 -5.56 -8.19
C TRP A 81 3.50 -6.14 -9.28
N PHE A 82 3.93 -7.21 -9.94
CA PHE A 82 3.14 -7.89 -10.97
C PHE A 82 1.89 -8.59 -10.39
N LEU A 83 2.02 -9.25 -9.22
CA LEU A 83 0.91 -9.88 -8.51
C LEU A 83 -0.12 -8.86 -8.03
N MET A 84 0.34 -7.71 -7.53
CA MET A 84 -0.50 -6.62 -7.08
C MET A 84 -1.23 -5.95 -8.25
N ARG A 85 -0.55 -5.78 -9.38
CA ARG A 85 -1.13 -5.31 -10.63
C ARG A 85 -2.17 -6.29 -11.22
N ARG A 86 -2.04 -7.60 -10.95
CA ARG A 86 -3.03 -8.64 -11.30
C ARG A 86 -4.21 -8.70 -10.33
N LYS A 87 -4.02 -8.29 -9.08
CA LYS A 87 -5.05 -8.21 -8.03
C LYS A 87 -5.70 -6.83 -8.04
N THR A 88 -6.31 -6.44 -9.17
CA THR A 88 -7.25 -5.31 -9.29
C THR A 88 -8.55 -5.54 -8.49
N TYR A 89 -8.48 -6.17 -7.31
CA TYR A 89 -9.60 -6.39 -6.39
C TYR A 89 -9.07 -6.55 -4.96
N LEU A 90 -8.69 -5.44 -4.34
CA LEU A 90 -9.03 -5.18 -2.95
C LEU A 90 -9.53 -3.75 -2.85
#